data_AF-A0A7C4JIG0-F1
#
_entry.id   AF-A0A7C4JIG0-F1
#
_cell.length_a   1.000
_cell.length_b   1.000
_cell.length_c   1.000
_cell.angle_alpha   90.00
_cell.angle_beta   90.00
_cell.angle_gamma   90.00
#
_symmetry.space_group_name_H-M   'P 1'
#
loop_
_entity.id
_entity.type
_entity.pdbx_description
1 polymer ?
#
loop_
_entity_poly.entity_id
_entity_poly.type
_entity_poly.pdbx_seq_one_letter_code
_entity_poly.pdbx_strand_id
1 'polypeptide(L)' 'MIPKLPPGQRWIEGLIVYDIGPVPPLDLQNFRLRLFGAVANPQELRWADLLALPQAQVRADFHCVEGWSVPDLLWEGVLG' A
#
# COMPACT_ATOMS: atom_id res chain seq x y z
N MET A 1 6.44 -17.04 16.91
CA MET A 1 7.76 -16.36 16.95
C MET A 1 7.51 -14.94 16.49
N ILE A 2 7.73 -13.94 17.33
CA ILE A 2 7.57 -12.54 16.91
C ILE A 2 8.68 -12.24 15.88
N PRO A 3 8.36 -11.77 14.66
CA PRO A 3 9.38 -11.37 13.69
C PRO A 3 10.37 -10.40 14.34
N LYS A 4 11.66 -10.64 14.13
CA LYS A 4 12.69 -9.76 14.69
C LYS A 4 12.54 -8.38 14.06
N LEU A 5 12.31 -7.36 14.90
CA LEU A 5 12.27 -5.97 14.47
C LEU A 5 13.53 -5.61 13.67
N PRO A 6 13.40 -4.85 12.57
CA PRO A 6 14.56 -4.27 11.92
C PRO A 6 15.38 -3.42 12.92
N PRO A 7 16.72 -3.32 12.76
CA PRO A 7 17.55 -2.53 13.66
C PRO A 7 17.06 -1.08 13.80
N GLY A 8 17.01 -0.56 15.02
CA GLY A 8 16.58 0.83 15.30
C GLY A 8 15.07 1.06 15.32
N GLN A 9 14.26 0.02 15.17
CA GLN A 9 12.79 0.12 15.21
C GLN A 9 12.22 -0.07 16.62
N ARG A 10 11.07 0.56 16.87
CA ARG A 10 10.21 0.28 18.04
C ARG A 10 8.76 0.00 17.60
N TRP A 11 8.08 -0.88 18.31
CA TRP A 11 6.65 -1.11 18.08
C TRP A 11 5.81 0.09 18.55
N ILE A 12 4.77 0.41 17.77
CA ILE A 12 3.71 1.35 18.13
C ILE A 12 2.35 0.72 17.82
N GLU A 13 1.27 1.29 18.35
CA GLU A 13 -0.07 0.70 18.30
C GLU A 13 -0.79 0.86 16.96
N GLY A 14 -0.39 1.83 16.13
CA GLY A 14 -1.12 2.13 14.90
C GLY A 14 -0.34 2.98 13.89
N LEU A 15 -0.86 3.04 12.67
CA LEU A 15 -0.27 3.81 11.58
C LEU A 15 -0.32 5.32 11.88
N ILE A 16 0.81 5.99 11.64
CA ILE A 16 0.89 7.45 11.64
C ILE A 16 0.68 7.92 10.20
N VAL A 17 -0.24 8.87 10.01
CA VAL A 17 -0.46 9.52 8.70
C VAL A 17 0.72 10.45 8.43
N TYR A 18 1.34 10.31 7.26
CA TYR A 18 2.46 11.13 6.83
C TYR A 18 2.21 11.67 5.42
N ASP A 19 2.08 12.98 5.30
CA ASP A 19 1.88 13.67 4.04
C ASP A 19 3.04 14.64 3.78
N ILE A 20 3.63 14.58 2.59
CA ILE A 20 4.67 15.51 2.15
C ILE A 20 4.10 16.81 1.54
N GLY A 21 2.78 16.95 1.50
CA GLY A 21 2.07 18.06 0.88
C GLY A 21 0.55 17.94 1.04
N PRO A 22 -0.24 18.82 0.41
CA PRO A 22 -1.69 18.74 0.47
C PRO A 22 -2.20 17.46 -0.18
N VAL A 23 -3.19 16.82 0.45
CA VAL A 23 -3.87 15.65 -0.11
C VAL A 23 -4.66 16.08 -1.35
N PRO A 24 -4.41 15.51 -2.54
CA PRO A 24 -5.12 15.88 -3.75
C PRO A 24 -6.58 15.43 -3.69
N PRO A 25 -7.52 16.17 -4.32
CA PRO A 25 -8.88 15.68 -4.49
C PRO A 25 -8.88 14.44 -5.37
N LEU A 26 -9.65 13.42 -4.95
CA LEU A 26 -9.77 12.15 -5.67
C LEU A 26 -11.14 12.02 -6.33
N ASP A 27 -11.17 11.95 -7.65
CA ASP A 27 -12.35 11.59 -8.44
C ASP A 27 -12.19 10.18 -9.01
N LEU A 28 -12.93 9.23 -8.46
CA LEU A 28 -12.85 7.82 -8.84
C LEU A 28 -13.36 7.54 -10.26
N GLN A 29 -14.17 8.42 -10.86
CA GLN A 29 -14.62 8.27 -12.25
C GLN A 29 -13.48 8.55 -13.24
N ASN A 30 -12.64 9.53 -12.89
CA ASN A 30 -11.49 9.94 -13.68
C ASN A 30 -10.17 9.29 -13.25
N PHE A 31 -10.17 8.51 -12.17
CA PHE A 31 -9.01 7.74 -11.73
C PHE A 31 -8.49 6.80 -12.82
N ARG A 32 -7.17 6.76 -12.99
CA ARG A 32 -6.44 5.85 -13.89
C ARG A 32 -5.15 5.36 -13.25
N LEU A 33 -5.05 4.05 -13.01
CA LEU A 33 -3.80 3.40 -12.64
C LEU A 33 -3.07 2.96 -13.90
N ARG A 34 -1.90 3.52 -14.17
CA ARG A 34 -1.12 3.26 -15.39
C ARG A 34 0.01 2.28 -15.09
N LEU A 35 0.06 1.17 -15.81
CA LEU A 35 1.11 0.17 -15.79
C LEU A 35 1.97 0.37 -17.04
N PHE A 36 3.18 0.91 -16.89
CA PHE A 36 4.05 1.34 -18.00
C PHE A 36 5.53 1.13 -17.67
N GLY A 37 6.42 1.37 -18.65
CA GLY A 37 7.87 1.18 -18.50
C GLY A 37 8.31 -0.16 -19.09
N ALA A 38 8.98 -0.99 -18.29
CA ALA A 38 9.50 -2.30 -18.71
C ALA A 38 8.41 -3.38 -18.77
N VAL A 39 7.34 -3.13 -19.53
CA VAL A 39 6.22 -4.06 -19.73
C VAL A 39 5.98 -4.29 -21.22
N ALA A 40 5.64 -5.53 -21.59
CA ALA A 40 5.38 -5.87 -22.99
C ALA A 40 4.12 -5.16 -23.52
N ASN A 41 3.09 -5.04 -22.68
CA ASN A 41 1.83 -4.38 -23.02
C ASN A 41 1.48 -3.38 -21.91
N PRO A 42 1.72 -2.07 -22.11
CA PRO A 42 1.24 -1.06 -21.19
C PRO A 42 -0.28 -1.16 -21.00
N GLN A 43 -0.75 -0.92 -19.78
CA GLN A 43 -2.16 -1.00 -19.43
C GLN A 43 -2.58 0.22 -18.62
N GLU A 44 -3.87 0.51 -18.65
CA GLU A 44 -4.48 1.52 -17.82
C GLU A 44 -5.78 0.96 -17.23
N LEU A 45 -5.88 0.98 -15.90
CA LEU A 45 -7.04 0.48 -15.18
C LEU A 45 -7.86 1.65 -14.64
N ARG A 46 -9.17 1.63 -14.91
CA ARG A 46 -10.12 2.47 -14.18
C ARG A 46 -10.29 1.92 -12.77
N TRP A 47 -10.87 2.73 -11.88
CA TRP A 47 -11.17 2.28 -10.52
C TRP A 47 -11.99 0.99 -10.49
N ALA A 48 -13.03 0.89 -11.32
CA ALA A 48 -13.86 -0.30 -11.42
C ALA A 48 -13.11 -1.54 -11.95
N ASP A 49 -12.15 -1.35 -12.87
CA ASP A 49 -11.36 -2.46 -13.41
C ASP A 49 -10.42 -3.02 -12.34
N LEU A 50 -9.81 -2.14 -11.53
CA LEU A 50 -8.95 -2.53 -10.41
C LEU A 50 -9.72 -3.35 -9.37
N LEU A 51 -10.94 -2.93 -9.02
CA LEU A 51 -11.79 -3.65 -8.06
C LEU A 51 -12.35 -4.98 -8.60
N ALA A 52 -12.44 -5.12 -9.92
CA ALA A 52 -12.87 -6.36 -10.56
C ALA A 52 -11.76 -7.44 -10.61
N LEU A 53 -10.51 -7.06 -10.35
CA LEU A 53 -9.41 -8.03 -10.26
C LEU A 53 -9.54 -8.90 -8.99
N PRO A 54 -8.96 -10.11 -8.99
CA PRO A 54 -8.93 -10.96 -7.80
C PRO A 54 -8.32 -10.23 -6.60
N GLN A 55 -9.12 -10.07 -5.56
CA GLN A 55 -8.68 -9.48 -4.30
C GLN A 55 -8.01 -10.52 -3.41
N ALA A 56 -7.03 -10.10 -2.64
CA ALA A 56 -6.31 -10.89 -1.68
C ALA A 56 -6.16 -10.13 -0.37
N GLN A 57 -5.98 -10.89 0.72
CA GLN A 57 -5.67 -10.37 2.03
C GLN A 57 -4.29 -10.85 2.47
N VAL A 58 -3.48 -9.94 3.02
CA VAL A 58 -2.13 -10.23 3.50
C VAL A 58 -1.99 -9.69 4.93
N ARG A 59 -1.55 -10.54 5.86
CA ARG A 59 -1.11 -10.10 7.18
C ARG A 59 0.38 -9.82 7.16
N ALA A 60 0.76 -8.57 7.41
CA ALA A 60 2.16 -8.14 7.39
C ALA A 60 2.38 -6.95 8.33
N ASP A 61 3.60 -6.85 8.86
CA ASP A 61 4.03 -5.71 9.66
C ASP A 61 4.34 -4.50 8.75
N PHE A 62 4.19 -3.30 9.29
CA PHE A 62 4.67 -2.06 8.66
C PHE A 62 5.95 -1.58 9.37
N HIS A 63 6.95 -1.12 8.61
CA HIS A 63 8.21 -0.59 9.13
C HIS A 63 8.53 0.78 8.51
N CYS A 64 8.61 1.83 9.31
CA CYS A 64 8.94 3.18 8.85
C CYS A 64 10.45 3.45 8.92
N VAL A 65 10.99 4.19 7.96
CA VAL A 65 12.39 4.67 8.00
C VAL A 65 12.71 5.54 9.23
N GLU A 66 11.69 6.15 9.86
CA GLU A 66 11.83 6.96 11.08
C GLU A 66 11.93 6.12 12.39
N GLY A 67 12.04 4.80 12.28
CA GLY A 67 12.31 3.91 13.42
C GLY A 67 11.10 3.51 14.25
N TRP A 68 9.91 3.47 13.65
CA TRP A 68 8.70 2.91 14.25
C TRP A 68 8.04 1.85 13.34
N SER A 69 7.39 0.86 13.95
CA SER A 69 6.76 -0.27 13.28
C SER A 69 5.39 -0.59 13.87
N VAL A 70 4.48 -1.12 13.05
CA VAL A 70 3.13 -1.55 13.47
C VAL A 70 2.98 -3.03 13.11
N PRO A 71 2.71 -3.93 14.08
CA PRO A 71 2.63 -5.36 13.83
C PRO A 71 1.25 -5.79 13.31
N ASP A 72 1.21 -6.92 12.62
CA ASP A 72 -0.01 -7.69 12.30
C ASP A 72 -1.14 -6.87 11.62
N LEU A 73 -0.78 -6.03 10.66
CA LEU A 73 -1.75 -5.31 9.85
C LEU A 73 -2.35 -6.24 8.79
N LEU A 74 -3.68 -6.21 8.68
CA LEU A 74 -4.39 -6.84 7.58
C LEU A 74 -4.49 -5.86 6.41
N TRP A 75 -3.83 -6.19 5.31
CA TRP A 75 -3.88 -5.48 4.04
C TRP A 75 -4.85 -6.18 3.10
N GLU A 76 -5.60 -5.41 2.30
CA GLU A 76 -6.49 -5.92 1.27
C GLU A 76 -6.24 -5.19 -0.05
N GLY A 77 -6.22 -5.94 -1.15
CA GLY A 77 -6.06 -5.38 -2.49
C GLY A 77 -5.73 -6.46 -3.52
N VAL A 78 -5.18 -6.02 -4.66
CA VAL A 78 -4.75 -6.91 -5.74
C VAL A 78 -3.29 -7.32 -5.50
N LEU A 79 -2.97 -8.62 -5.67
CA LEU A 79 -1.58 -9.09 -5.64
C LEU A 79 -0.83 -8.56 -6.86
N GLY A 80 0.29 -7.88 -6.62
CA GLY A 80 1.21 -7.39 -7.63
C GLY A 80 2.22 -8.43 -8.10
#